data_AF-A0A7Y2GRK6-F1
#
_entry.id   AF-A0A7Y2GRK6-F1
#
_cell.length_a   1.000
_cell.length_b   1.000
_cell.length_c   1.000
_cell.angle_alpha   90.00
_cell.angle_beta   90.00
_cell.angle_gamma   90.00
#
_symmetry.space_group_name_H-M   'P 1'
#
loop_
_entity.id
_entity.type
_entity.pdbx_description
1 polymer ?
#
loop_
_entity_poly.entity_id
_entity_poly.type
_entity_poly.pdbx_seq_one_letter_code
_entity_poly.pdbx_strand_id
1 'polypeptide(L)'
;MVGESVLDREDVLVGLQSVSMHEAIDLVGGRLVARGIVSENYVDGMKTREETVSTYLGNGVAMPHGTLENKQDISGTGIVVAQFPDGVDWGAGTAHIVIGLAAEGDAHVQVLSQMAEVLQDEELCEELWATNDRDRLYDILSGSEQSDDEGESSGDNVVEITNPSGLHARPATLIVQLVQASPADLTIIKGDKPANAASIMSVLALGGSTGDTVSLTASGGSDADQAELVASVTEILTSEEHA
;
A
#
# COMPACT_ATOMS: atom_id res chain seq x y z
N MET A 1 -13.55 7.84 -19.83
CA MET A 1 -14.10 8.08 -18.47
C MET A 1 -13.08 7.48 -17.54
N VAL A 2 -12.46 8.30 -16.70
CA VAL A 2 -11.52 7.83 -15.68
C VAL A 2 -12.38 7.08 -14.66
N GLY A 3 -12.03 5.84 -14.32
CA GLY A 3 -12.77 5.08 -13.30
C GLY A 3 -12.74 5.87 -12.00
N GLU A 4 -13.90 6.16 -11.44
CA GLU A 4 -14.01 6.73 -10.09
C GLU A 4 -13.39 5.73 -9.10
N SER A 5 -12.54 6.20 -8.20
CA SER A 5 -11.98 5.36 -7.15
C SER A 5 -13.12 4.88 -6.25
N VAL A 6 -13.20 3.57 -5.99
CA VAL A 6 -14.22 3.00 -5.10
C VAL A 6 -13.87 3.20 -3.61
N LEU A 7 -12.59 3.42 -3.32
CA LEU A 7 -12.05 3.73 -2.00
C LEU A 7 -11.40 5.11 -2.04
N ASP A 8 -11.78 6.00 -1.14
CA ASP A 8 -11.12 7.28 -0.93
C ASP A 8 -10.28 7.21 0.35
N ARG A 9 -9.17 7.95 0.41
CA ARG A 9 -8.27 7.98 1.59
C ARG A 9 -9.02 8.34 2.87
N GLU A 10 -9.99 9.27 2.78
CA GLU A 10 -10.77 9.71 3.93
C GLU A 10 -11.73 8.64 4.50
N ASP A 11 -11.98 7.58 3.73
CA ASP A 11 -12.81 6.44 4.14
C ASP A 11 -12.02 5.32 4.81
N VAL A 12 -10.72 5.53 5.02
CA VAL A 12 -9.85 4.65 5.81
C VAL A 12 -9.77 5.20 7.24
N LEU A 13 -10.47 4.53 8.15
CA LEU A 13 -10.53 4.85 9.57
C LEU A 13 -9.55 3.95 10.33
N VAL A 14 -8.63 4.56 11.07
CA VAL A 14 -7.53 3.86 11.78
C VAL A 14 -7.61 4.02 13.28
N GLY A 15 -7.03 3.08 14.02
CA GLY A 15 -6.86 3.14 15.48
C GLY A 15 -8.17 3.13 16.27
N LEU A 16 -9.24 2.52 15.74
CA LEU A 16 -10.53 2.49 16.41
C LEU A 16 -10.51 1.52 17.59
N GLN A 17 -11.26 1.86 18.64
CA GLN A 17 -11.43 0.99 19.79
C GLN A 17 -12.33 -0.20 19.44
N SER A 18 -12.06 -1.36 20.03
CA SER A 18 -12.94 -2.52 19.92
C SER A 18 -14.38 -2.17 20.32
N VAL A 19 -15.34 -2.61 19.50
CA VAL A 19 -16.78 -2.40 19.65
C VAL A 19 -17.50 -3.70 19.35
N SER A 20 -18.83 -3.72 19.45
CA SER A 20 -19.63 -4.86 18.96
C SER A 20 -19.64 -4.92 17.43
N MET A 21 -19.86 -6.11 16.88
CA MET A 21 -20.06 -6.34 15.44
C MET A 21 -21.10 -5.38 14.83
N HIS A 22 -22.24 -5.16 15.50
CA HIS A 22 -23.28 -4.25 14.99
C HIS A 22 -22.85 -2.79 15.01
N GLU A 23 -22.09 -2.36 16.01
CA GLU A 23 -21.52 -0.99 16.05
C GLU A 23 -20.47 -0.78 14.96
N ALA A 24 -19.67 -1.81 14.65
CA ALA A 24 -18.74 -1.75 13.52
C ALA A 24 -19.47 -1.66 12.17
N ILE A 25 -20.56 -2.43 12.00
CA ILE A 25 -21.43 -2.33 10.81
C ILE A 25 -22.08 -0.95 10.72
N ASP A 26 -22.57 -0.39 11.83
CA ASP A 26 -23.14 0.96 11.89
C ASP A 26 -22.11 2.02 11.48
N LEU A 27 -20.87 1.87 11.92
CA LEU A 27 -19.79 2.80 11.59
C LEU A 27 -19.53 2.85 10.08
N VAL A 28 -19.26 1.70 9.46
CA VAL A 28 -18.92 1.65 8.03
C VAL A 28 -20.14 1.94 7.15
N GLY A 29 -21.32 1.45 7.54
CA GLY A 29 -22.58 1.74 6.86
C GLY A 29 -22.96 3.22 6.93
N GLY A 30 -22.82 3.84 8.10
CA GLY A 30 -23.09 5.27 8.29
C GLY A 30 -22.17 6.18 7.46
N ARG A 31 -20.92 5.75 7.22
CA ARG A 31 -20.00 6.46 6.30
C ARG A 31 -20.44 6.35 4.84
N LEU A 32 -20.89 5.17 4.40
CA LEU A 32 -21.48 5.00 3.06
C LEU A 32 -22.72 5.89 2.88
N VAL A 33 -23.55 6.04 3.92
CA VAL A 33 -24.69 6.98 3.93
C VAL A 33 -24.21 8.44 3.86
N ALA A 34 -23.19 8.81 4.64
CA ALA A 34 -22.64 10.17 4.63
C ALA A 34 -22.06 10.58 3.27
N ARG A 35 -21.53 9.62 2.51
CA ARG A 35 -21.09 9.81 1.12
C ARG A 35 -22.23 9.89 0.10
N GLY A 36 -23.47 9.62 0.51
CA GLY A 36 -24.62 9.54 -0.39
C GLY A 36 -24.61 8.32 -1.31
N ILE A 37 -23.80 7.30 -1.00
CA ILE A 37 -23.70 6.07 -1.78
C ILE A 37 -24.90 5.16 -1.52
N VAL A 38 -25.40 5.17 -0.28
CA VAL A 38 -26.54 4.36 0.14
C VAL A 38 -27.54 5.12 1.01
N SER A 39 -28.77 4.63 1.10
CA SER A 39 -29.78 5.10 2.06
C SER A 39 -29.55 4.50 3.46
N GLU A 40 -30.16 5.09 4.50
CA GLU A 40 -30.08 4.56 5.88
C GLU A 40 -30.58 3.11 5.98
N ASN A 41 -31.57 2.73 5.16
CA ASN A 41 -32.12 1.37 5.14
C ASN A 41 -31.08 0.31 4.71
N TYR A 42 -30.04 0.72 3.98
CA TYR A 42 -28.98 -0.17 3.57
C TYR A 42 -28.19 -0.72 4.77
N VAL A 43 -28.01 0.09 5.82
CA VAL A 43 -27.27 -0.30 7.04
C VAL A 43 -28.01 -1.41 7.80
N ASP A 44 -29.33 -1.31 7.91
CA ASP A 44 -30.16 -2.39 8.47
C ASP A 44 -30.08 -3.66 7.62
N GLY A 45 -30.00 -3.49 6.31
CA GLY A 45 -29.73 -4.57 5.35
C GLY A 45 -28.40 -5.28 5.61
N MET A 46 -27.33 -4.53 5.90
CA MET A 46 -26.01 -5.08 6.24
C MET A 46 -26.07 -5.95 7.50
N LYS A 47 -26.75 -5.48 8.55
CA LYS A 47 -26.93 -6.24 9.79
C LYS A 47 -27.73 -7.52 9.56
N THR A 48 -28.87 -7.41 8.88
CA THR A 48 -29.73 -8.56 8.56
C THR A 48 -28.97 -9.61 7.73
N ARG A 49 -28.14 -9.16 6.79
CA ARG A 49 -27.28 -10.02 5.97
C ARG A 49 -26.27 -10.79 6.82
N GLU A 50 -25.64 -10.12 7.79
CA GLU A 50 -24.67 -10.73 8.71
C GLU A 50 -25.31 -11.82 9.58
N GLU A 51 -26.51 -11.57 10.11
CA GLU A 51 -27.25 -12.54 10.93
C GLU A 51 -27.61 -13.83 10.19
N THR A 52 -27.66 -13.78 8.84
CA THR A 52 -27.99 -14.95 8.01
C THR A 52 -26.77 -15.83 7.77
N VAL A 53 -25.66 -15.24 7.33
CA VAL A 53 -24.38 -15.91 7.09
C VAL A 53 -23.29 -14.88 7.36
N SER A 54 -22.31 -15.26 8.17
CA SER A 54 -21.23 -14.33 8.52
C SER A 54 -20.50 -13.81 7.28
N THR A 55 -20.15 -12.52 7.30
CA THR A 55 -19.30 -11.89 6.28
C THR A 55 -17.83 -11.85 6.67
N TYR A 56 -17.44 -12.58 7.72
CA TYR A 56 -16.04 -12.83 8.03
C TYR A 56 -15.39 -13.65 6.92
N LEU A 57 -14.27 -13.15 6.38
CA LEU A 57 -13.57 -13.74 5.24
C LEU A 57 -12.37 -14.61 5.65
N GLY A 58 -11.94 -14.52 6.90
CA GLY A 58 -10.65 -15.08 7.36
C GLY A 58 -9.61 -13.97 7.55
N ASN A 59 -8.42 -14.35 8.04
CA ASN A 59 -7.25 -13.45 8.17
C ASN A 59 -7.54 -12.11 8.87
N GLY A 60 -8.42 -12.09 9.86
CA GLY A 60 -8.72 -10.84 10.56
C GLY A 60 -9.61 -9.86 9.79
N VAL A 61 -10.25 -10.26 8.68
CA VAL A 61 -11.05 -9.36 7.85
C VAL A 61 -12.52 -9.77 7.79
N ALA A 62 -13.41 -8.78 7.95
CA ALA A 62 -14.84 -8.91 7.69
C ALA A 62 -15.30 -7.90 6.61
N MET A 63 -16.28 -8.28 5.79
CA MET A 63 -16.78 -7.43 4.71
C MET A 63 -18.31 -7.34 4.70
N PRO A 64 -18.90 -6.60 5.64
CA PRO A 64 -20.35 -6.42 5.70
C PRO A 64 -20.87 -5.67 4.46
N HIS A 65 -21.99 -6.15 3.92
CA HIS A 65 -22.68 -5.60 2.76
C HIS A 65 -24.18 -5.90 2.85
N GLY A 66 -25.00 -5.12 2.13
CA GLY A 66 -26.46 -5.25 2.18
C GLY A 66 -26.99 -6.50 1.48
N THR A 67 -28.29 -6.75 1.63
CA THR A 67 -28.97 -7.86 0.94
C THR A 67 -29.30 -7.51 -0.52
N LEU A 68 -29.75 -8.51 -1.30
CA LEU A 68 -30.26 -8.27 -2.65
C LEU A 68 -31.49 -7.35 -2.68
N GLU A 69 -32.28 -7.32 -1.61
CA GLU A 69 -33.49 -6.48 -1.49
C GLU A 69 -33.12 -5.00 -1.33
N ASN A 70 -31.94 -4.73 -0.78
CA ASN A 70 -31.41 -3.37 -0.58
C ASN A 70 -30.72 -2.81 -1.84
N LYS A 71 -30.74 -3.50 -2.98
CA LYS A 71 -30.12 -3.00 -4.23
C LYS A 71 -30.69 -1.64 -4.66
N GLN A 72 -31.97 -1.39 -4.39
CA GLN A 72 -32.64 -0.12 -4.66
C GLN A 72 -32.16 1.04 -3.78
N ASP A 73 -31.49 0.73 -2.66
CA ASP A 73 -30.96 1.70 -1.73
C ASP A 73 -29.54 2.17 -2.11
N ILE A 74 -28.96 1.61 -3.18
CA ILE A 74 -27.61 1.91 -3.66
C ILE A 74 -27.69 2.94 -4.80
N SER A 75 -26.94 4.04 -4.66
CA SER A 75 -26.81 5.13 -5.64
C SER A 75 -25.42 5.21 -6.28
N GLY A 76 -24.50 4.34 -5.87
CA GLY A 76 -23.16 4.22 -6.41
C GLY A 76 -22.39 3.04 -5.82
N THR A 77 -21.17 2.80 -6.28
CA THR A 77 -20.27 1.79 -5.70
C THR A 77 -19.22 2.47 -4.84
N GLY A 78 -18.99 1.97 -3.63
CA GLY A 78 -17.91 2.46 -2.79
C GLY A 78 -17.65 1.60 -1.57
N ILE A 79 -16.50 1.87 -0.96
CA ILE A 79 -15.90 1.11 0.12
C ILE A 79 -15.56 2.05 1.26
N VAL A 80 -15.78 1.58 2.49
CA VAL A 80 -15.28 2.20 3.72
C VAL A 80 -14.51 1.15 4.49
N VAL A 81 -13.33 1.51 5.00
CA VAL A 81 -12.45 0.62 5.75
C VAL A 81 -12.34 1.12 7.18
N ALA A 82 -12.58 0.25 8.14
CA ALA A 82 -12.41 0.53 9.56
C ALA A 82 -11.45 -0.47 10.19
N GLN A 83 -10.36 0.03 10.76
CA GLN A 83 -9.36 -0.75 11.47
C GLN A 83 -9.60 -0.69 12.99
N PHE A 84 -9.65 -1.87 13.59
CA PHE A 84 -9.78 -2.13 15.02
C PHE A 84 -8.55 -2.93 15.47
N PRO A 85 -7.47 -2.30 15.97
CA PRO A 85 -6.24 -3.00 16.33
C PRO A 85 -6.46 -4.12 17.35
N ASP A 86 -7.30 -3.89 18.35
CA ASP A 86 -7.67 -4.88 19.37
C ASP A 86 -8.70 -5.92 18.89
N GLY A 87 -9.19 -5.77 17.66
CA GLY A 87 -10.17 -6.65 17.02
C GLY A 87 -11.61 -6.44 17.49
N VAL A 88 -12.55 -6.88 16.66
CA VAL A 88 -13.99 -6.97 16.93
C VAL A 88 -14.38 -8.45 16.88
N ASP A 89 -15.08 -8.94 17.91
CA ASP A 89 -15.64 -10.29 17.87
C ASP A 89 -16.73 -10.34 16.80
N TRP A 90 -16.47 -11.11 15.75
CA TRP A 90 -17.35 -11.30 14.60
C TRP A 90 -18.07 -12.66 14.66
N GLY A 91 -17.97 -13.38 15.77
CA GLY A 91 -18.57 -14.69 16.01
C GLY A 91 -17.87 -15.85 15.28
N ALA A 92 -17.59 -15.70 13.98
CA ALA A 92 -16.83 -16.67 13.19
C ALA A 92 -15.30 -16.51 13.35
N GLY A 93 -14.85 -15.38 13.88
CA GLY A 93 -13.46 -15.01 14.11
C GLY A 93 -13.36 -13.61 14.69
N THR A 94 -12.13 -13.11 14.84
CA THR A 94 -11.87 -11.74 15.26
C THR A 94 -11.58 -10.90 14.02
N ALA A 95 -12.36 -9.85 13.77
CA ALA A 95 -12.12 -8.92 12.66
C ALA A 95 -11.33 -7.71 13.16
N HIS A 96 -10.12 -7.53 12.66
CA HIS A 96 -9.31 -6.34 12.86
C HIS A 96 -9.54 -5.31 11.75
N ILE A 97 -9.93 -5.75 10.55
CA ILE A 97 -10.30 -4.89 9.43
C ILE A 97 -11.76 -5.17 9.06
N VAL A 98 -12.57 -4.12 9.01
CA VAL A 98 -13.98 -4.17 8.60
C VAL A 98 -14.15 -3.33 7.35
N ILE A 99 -14.53 -3.97 6.25
CA ILE A 99 -14.69 -3.36 4.93
C ILE A 99 -16.19 -3.26 4.61
N GLY A 100 -16.78 -2.09 4.86
CA GLY A 100 -18.14 -1.80 4.46
C GLY A 100 -18.24 -1.60 2.96
N LEU A 101 -19.08 -2.39 2.29
CA LEU A 101 -19.22 -2.36 0.84
C LEU A 101 -20.64 -2.02 0.40
N ALA A 102 -20.75 -1.06 -0.51
CA ALA A 102 -21.91 -0.83 -1.35
C ALA A 102 -21.51 -1.00 -2.81
N ALA A 103 -22.23 -1.85 -3.55
CA ALA A 103 -21.89 -2.16 -4.92
C ALA A 103 -23.13 -2.38 -5.79
N GLU A 104 -23.17 -1.74 -6.95
CA GLU A 104 -24.23 -1.96 -7.93
C GLU A 104 -24.00 -3.26 -8.72
N GLY A 105 -25.05 -4.08 -8.86
CA GLY A 105 -24.98 -5.31 -9.66
C GLY A 105 -23.93 -6.31 -9.14
N ASP A 106 -23.01 -6.71 -10.02
CA ASP A 106 -21.93 -7.66 -9.73
C ASP A 106 -20.61 -6.98 -9.34
N ALA A 107 -20.62 -5.65 -9.12
CA ALA A 107 -19.41 -4.89 -8.77
C ALA A 107 -18.77 -5.36 -7.44
N HIS A 108 -19.52 -6.03 -6.56
CA HIS A 108 -18.98 -6.62 -5.34
C HIS A 108 -17.91 -7.68 -5.63
N VAL A 109 -18.07 -8.47 -6.70
CA VAL A 109 -17.07 -9.46 -7.12
C VAL A 109 -15.81 -8.78 -7.65
N GLN A 110 -15.95 -7.63 -8.32
CA GLN A 110 -14.82 -6.87 -8.86
C GLN A 110 -13.99 -6.25 -7.73
N VAL A 111 -14.66 -5.66 -6.74
CA VAL A 111 -14.01 -5.14 -5.53
C VAL A 111 -13.29 -6.26 -4.78
N LEU A 112 -13.97 -7.40 -4.57
CA LEU A 112 -13.34 -8.57 -3.97
C LEU A 112 -12.12 -9.04 -4.75
N SER A 113 -12.19 -9.07 -6.08
CA SER A 113 -11.07 -9.50 -6.93
C SER A 113 -9.88 -8.55 -6.83
N GLN A 114 -10.12 -7.25 -6.69
CA GLN A 114 -9.06 -6.25 -6.50
C GLN A 114 -8.34 -6.44 -5.17
N MET A 115 -9.08 -6.75 -4.11
CA MET A 115 -8.53 -6.92 -2.76
C MET A 115 -8.13 -8.37 -2.45
N ALA A 116 -8.46 -9.34 -3.31
CA ALA A 116 -8.33 -10.77 -3.02
C ALA A 116 -6.91 -11.20 -2.66
N GLU A 117 -5.90 -10.61 -3.31
CA GLU A 117 -4.49 -10.90 -3.03
C GLU A 117 -4.12 -10.52 -1.60
N VAL A 118 -4.43 -9.26 -1.22
CA VAL A 118 -4.21 -8.74 0.13
C VAL A 118 -4.97 -9.57 1.17
N LEU A 119 -6.25 -9.86 0.93
CA LEU A 119 -7.11 -10.55 1.89
C LEU A 119 -6.73 -12.03 2.11
N GLN A 120 -6.02 -12.65 1.16
CA GLN A 120 -5.54 -14.03 1.27
C GLN A 120 -4.15 -14.13 1.87
N ASP A 121 -3.39 -13.04 1.90
CA ASP A 121 -2.07 -12.96 2.47
C ASP A 121 -2.15 -12.62 3.97
N GLU A 122 -1.71 -13.56 4.81
CA GLU A 122 -1.76 -13.42 6.27
C GLU A 122 -0.80 -12.31 6.77
N GLU A 123 0.34 -12.11 6.11
CA GLU A 123 1.35 -11.12 6.49
C GLU A 123 0.88 -9.70 6.15
N LEU A 124 0.31 -9.51 4.95
CA LEU A 124 -0.29 -8.23 4.57
C LEU A 124 -1.51 -7.91 5.44
N CYS A 125 -2.33 -8.92 5.74
CA CYS A 125 -3.44 -8.75 6.67
C CYS A 125 -2.94 -8.29 8.04
N GLU A 126 -1.96 -8.97 8.63
CA GLU A 126 -1.35 -8.55 9.91
C GLU A 126 -0.83 -7.12 9.89
N GLU A 127 -0.18 -6.72 8.79
CA GLU A 127 0.29 -5.34 8.61
C GLU A 127 -0.86 -4.34 8.68
N LEU A 128 -2.01 -4.64 8.05
CA LEU A 128 -3.18 -3.75 8.02
C LEU A 128 -3.67 -3.37 9.42
N TRP A 129 -3.55 -4.24 10.45
CA TRP A 129 -3.97 -3.89 11.82
C TRP A 129 -2.82 -3.60 12.79
N ALA A 130 -1.58 -3.83 12.38
CA ALA A 130 -0.39 -3.46 13.15
C ALA A 130 0.05 -2.01 12.90
N THR A 131 -0.19 -1.47 11.70
CA THR A 131 0.13 -0.08 11.37
C THR A 131 -0.86 0.91 12.00
N ASN A 132 -0.43 2.14 12.28
CA ASN A 132 -1.33 3.26 12.63
C ASN A 132 -1.40 4.30 11.50
N ASP A 133 -0.80 4.00 10.35
CA ASP A 133 -0.73 4.87 9.20
C ASP A 133 -1.89 4.61 8.24
N ARG A 134 -2.74 5.62 8.06
CA ARG A 134 -3.89 5.58 7.16
C ARG A 134 -3.45 5.42 5.71
N ASP A 135 -2.42 6.13 5.29
CA ASP A 135 -2.00 6.17 3.89
C ASP A 135 -1.41 4.81 3.52
N ARG A 136 -0.62 4.21 4.43
CA ARG A 136 -0.17 2.82 4.29
C ARG A 136 -1.31 1.81 4.13
N LEU A 137 -2.35 1.89 4.96
CA LEU A 137 -3.53 1.02 4.83
C LEU A 137 -4.24 1.21 3.49
N TYR A 138 -4.40 2.45 3.05
CA TYR A 138 -5.02 2.78 1.77
C TYR A 138 -4.21 2.18 0.61
N ASP A 139 -2.89 2.31 0.63
CA ASP A 139 -2.02 1.81 -0.44
C ASP A 139 -2.05 0.29 -0.54
N ILE A 140 -1.97 -0.41 0.61
CA ILE A 140 -2.08 -1.87 0.66
C ILE A 140 -3.42 -2.30 0.05
N LEU A 141 -4.54 -1.70 0.46
CA LEU A 141 -5.89 -2.14 0.04
C LEU A 141 -6.27 -1.74 -1.39
N SER A 142 -5.71 -0.65 -1.91
CA SER A 142 -6.00 -0.20 -3.27
C SER A 142 -5.15 -0.91 -4.34
N GLY A 143 -4.13 -1.66 -3.93
CA GLY A 143 -3.20 -2.35 -4.84
C GLY A 143 -2.29 -1.37 -5.58
N SER A 144 -2.18 -0.13 -5.10
CA SER A 144 -1.20 0.83 -5.58
C SER A 144 0.15 0.54 -4.96
N GLU A 145 0.79 -0.54 -5.41
CA GLU A 145 2.23 -0.65 -5.22
C GLU A 145 2.91 0.41 -6.10
N GLN A 146 3.53 1.37 -5.41
CA GLN A 146 4.39 2.47 -5.87
C GLN A 146 3.71 3.79 -6.23
N SER A 147 3.34 4.55 -5.20
CA SER A 147 3.82 5.92 -5.02
C SER A 147 3.44 6.38 -3.62
N ASP A 148 4.30 6.04 -2.66
CA ASP A 148 4.63 6.80 -1.45
C ASP A 148 5.42 5.84 -0.55
N ASP A 149 6.70 5.66 -0.91
CA ASP A 149 7.73 5.38 0.10
C ASP A 149 7.83 6.65 0.96
N GLU A 150 6.84 6.84 1.83
CA GLU A 150 6.97 7.66 3.05
C GLU A 150 7.23 6.71 4.23
N GLY A 151 8.16 5.76 4.05
CA GLY A 151 9.14 5.60 5.11
C GLY A 151 9.80 6.95 5.29
N GLU A 152 9.84 7.47 6.52
CA GLU A 152 10.71 8.61 6.83
C GLU A 152 12.13 8.30 6.33
N SER A 153 12.47 8.82 5.15
CA SER A 153 13.82 9.03 4.71
C SER A 153 13.81 10.36 3.99
N SER A 154 14.18 11.39 4.75
CA SER A 154 15.14 12.38 4.28
C SER A 154 15.34 12.36 2.75
N GLY A 155 14.77 13.34 2.07
CA GLY A 155 15.11 13.69 0.68
C GLY A 155 16.56 14.16 0.52
N ASP A 156 17.50 13.51 1.21
CA ASP A 156 18.86 13.98 1.42
C ASP A 156 19.85 13.34 0.43
N ASN A 157 19.47 12.28 -0.28
CA ASN A 157 20.39 11.52 -1.15
C ASN A 157 20.05 11.65 -2.65
N VAL A 158 19.63 12.85 -3.06
CA VAL A 158 19.50 13.21 -4.48
C VAL A 158 20.89 13.54 -5.02
N VAL A 159 21.35 12.80 -6.03
CA VAL A 159 22.71 12.91 -6.59
C VAL A 159 22.63 13.27 -8.08
N GLU A 160 23.33 14.33 -8.47
CA GLU A 160 23.63 14.59 -9.88
C GLU A 160 24.80 13.71 -10.32
N ILE A 161 24.61 12.95 -11.41
CA ILE A 161 25.66 12.12 -11.98
C ILE A 161 26.69 13.04 -12.65
N THR A 162 27.82 13.30 -11.99
CA THR A 162 28.93 14.06 -12.58
C THR A 162 29.99 13.17 -13.20
N ASN A 163 29.92 11.86 -12.97
CA ASN A 163 30.81 10.90 -13.62
C ASN A 163 30.66 11.03 -15.16
N PRO A 164 31.76 11.30 -15.90
CA PRO A 164 31.72 11.64 -17.33
C PRO A 164 31.20 10.50 -18.22
N SER A 165 31.18 9.29 -17.67
CA SER A 165 30.80 8.08 -18.37
C SER A 165 29.34 7.67 -18.10
N GLY A 166 28.66 8.34 -17.17
CA GLY A 166 27.29 8.03 -16.74
C GLY A 166 27.17 6.68 -16.04
N LEU A 167 25.97 6.11 -15.97
CA LEU A 167 25.68 4.76 -15.46
C LEU A 167 25.96 3.69 -16.53
N HIS A 168 27.16 3.69 -17.10
CA HIS A 168 27.60 2.64 -18.03
C HIS A 168 28.24 1.46 -17.29
N ALA A 169 28.74 0.45 -18.03
CA ALA A 169 29.21 -0.83 -17.50
C ALA A 169 30.21 -0.73 -16.32
N ARG A 170 31.13 0.23 -16.31
CA ARG A 170 32.18 0.33 -15.28
C ARG A 170 31.64 0.81 -13.91
N PRO A 171 31.05 2.02 -13.78
CA PRO A 171 30.44 2.47 -12.53
C PRO A 171 29.29 1.56 -12.11
N ALA A 172 28.50 1.04 -13.06
CA ALA A 172 27.46 0.06 -12.74
C ALA A 172 28.03 -1.22 -12.12
N THR A 173 29.18 -1.72 -12.60
CA THR A 173 29.83 -2.89 -11.99
C THR A 173 30.36 -2.59 -10.58
N LEU A 174 30.95 -1.41 -10.36
CA LEU A 174 31.43 -1.01 -9.04
C LEU A 174 30.28 -0.89 -8.04
N ILE A 175 29.17 -0.29 -8.44
CA ILE A 175 27.94 -0.19 -7.64
C ILE A 175 27.45 -1.59 -7.27
N VAL A 176 27.30 -2.49 -8.25
CA VAL A 176 26.83 -3.87 -8.00
C VAL A 176 27.75 -4.61 -7.03
N GLN A 177 29.06 -4.50 -7.18
CA GLN A 177 30.02 -5.13 -6.27
C GLN A 177 29.91 -4.60 -4.85
N LEU A 178 29.69 -3.29 -4.71
CA LEU A 178 29.58 -2.63 -3.42
C LEU A 178 28.28 -3.03 -2.71
N VAL A 179 27.16 -3.05 -3.43
CA VAL A 179 25.86 -3.47 -2.90
C VAL A 179 25.89 -4.95 -2.51
N GLN A 180 26.46 -5.82 -3.34
CA GLN A 180 26.57 -7.26 -3.02
C GLN A 180 27.50 -7.57 -1.83
N ALA A 181 28.40 -6.65 -1.48
CA ALA A 181 29.28 -6.77 -0.32
C ALA A 181 28.69 -6.13 0.95
N SER A 182 27.60 -5.38 0.82
CA SER A 182 26.92 -4.68 1.91
C SER A 182 25.85 -5.57 2.56
N PRO A 183 25.59 -5.43 3.88
CA PRO A 183 24.41 -6.01 4.51
C PRO A 183 23.11 -5.25 4.20
N ALA A 184 23.21 -4.09 3.52
CA ALA A 184 22.08 -3.28 3.06
C ALA A 184 21.91 -3.38 1.53
N ASP A 185 20.65 -3.33 1.10
CA ASP A 185 20.24 -3.22 -0.29
C ASP A 185 20.20 -1.75 -0.74
N LEU A 186 20.23 -1.53 -2.05
CA LEU A 186 20.13 -0.19 -2.63
C LEU A 186 19.27 -0.19 -3.91
N THR A 187 18.38 0.80 -4.00
CA THR A 187 17.61 1.14 -5.19
C THR A 187 18.06 2.49 -5.72
N ILE A 188 18.30 2.56 -7.04
CA ILE A 188 18.60 3.80 -7.75
C ILE A 188 17.35 4.19 -8.56
N ILE A 189 16.85 5.40 -8.37
CA ILE A 189 15.64 5.88 -9.03
C ILE A 189 16.00 7.04 -9.96
N LYS A 190 15.63 6.93 -11.24
CA LYS A 190 15.73 8.04 -12.21
C LYS A 190 14.33 8.39 -12.72
N GLY A 191 13.78 9.51 -12.26
CA GLY A 191 12.38 9.86 -12.53
C GLY A 191 11.44 8.85 -11.87
N ASP A 192 10.68 8.12 -12.67
CA ASP A 192 9.73 7.07 -12.27
C ASP A 192 10.31 5.64 -12.38
N LYS A 193 11.59 5.49 -12.70
CA LYS A 193 12.21 4.19 -12.99
C LYS A 193 13.09 3.73 -11.84
N PRO A 194 12.67 2.74 -11.02
CA PRO A 194 13.53 2.11 -10.03
C PRO A 194 14.46 1.09 -10.68
N ALA A 195 15.68 0.99 -10.17
CA ALA A 195 16.65 -0.04 -10.53
C ALA A 195 17.27 -0.66 -9.28
N ASN A 196 17.23 -1.99 -9.20
CA ASN A 196 17.93 -2.73 -8.15
C ASN A 196 19.44 -2.65 -8.40
N ALA A 197 20.17 -2.01 -7.48
CA ALA A 197 21.59 -1.75 -7.63
C ALA A 197 22.47 -3.01 -7.50
N ALA A 198 21.94 -4.14 -7.02
CA ALA A 198 22.61 -5.44 -7.02
C ALA A 198 22.54 -6.15 -8.40
N SER A 199 21.78 -5.61 -9.36
CA SER A 199 21.61 -6.17 -10.71
C SER A 199 22.25 -5.27 -11.77
N ILE A 200 23.36 -5.73 -12.36
CA ILE A 200 24.04 -5.00 -13.44
C ILE A 200 23.12 -4.69 -14.62
N MET A 201 22.18 -5.59 -14.94
CA MET A 201 21.22 -5.37 -16.02
C MET A 201 20.21 -4.27 -15.67
N SER A 202 19.77 -4.21 -14.41
CA SER A 202 18.83 -3.19 -13.94
C SER A 202 19.46 -1.79 -13.94
N VAL A 203 20.69 -1.68 -13.44
CA VAL A 203 21.45 -0.41 -13.41
C VAL A 203 21.73 0.10 -14.81
N LEU A 204 22.12 -0.77 -15.76
CA LEU A 204 22.37 -0.37 -17.14
C LEU A 204 21.09 0.04 -17.88
N ALA A 205 19.97 -0.64 -17.60
CA ALA A 205 18.67 -0.31 -18.19
C ALA A 205 18.13 1.06 -17.74
N LEU A 206 18.58 1.57 -16.59
CA LEU A 206 18.22 2.89 -16.08
C LEU A 206 18.71 4.03 -17.01
N GLY A 207 19.82 3.83 -17.72
CA GLY A 207 20.32 4.75 -18.75
C GLY A 207 20.67 6.14 -18.21
N GLY A 208 21.34 6.23 -17.06
CA GLY A 208 21.82 7.50 -16.50
C GLY A 208 23.02 8.05 -17.27
N SER A 209 22.97 9.33 -17.65
CA SER A 209 24.04 10.07 -18.31
C SER A 209 24.56 11.16 -17.38
N THR A 210 25.74 11.71 -17.69
CA THR A 210 26.27 12.87 -16.96
C THR A 210 25.27 14.04 -17.00
N GLY A 211 25.01 14.64 -15.85
CA GLY A 211 24.02 15.71 -15.66
C GLY A 211 22.60 15.22 -15.35
N ASP A 212 22.33 13.92 -15.40
CA ASP A 212 21.07 13.36 -14.90
C ASP A 212 21.07 13.31 -13.36
N THR A 213 19.90 13.45 -12.76
CA THR A 213 19.69 13.30 -11.32
C THR A 213 19.09 11.94 -11.00
N VAL A 214 19.59 11.31 -9.94
CA VAL A 214 19.05 10.07 -9.38
C VAL A 214 18.82 10.19 -7.88
N SER A 215 17.84 9.46 -7.37
CA SER A 215 17.66 9.25 -5.92
C SER A 215 18.23 7.90 -5.52
N LEU A 216 18.86 7.85 -4.35
CA LEU A 216 19.42 6.65 -3.75
C LEU A 216 18.62 6.27 -2.49
N THR A 217 17.99 5.11 -2.52
CA THR A 217 17.25 4.56 -1.37
C THR A 217 17.92 3.29 -0.91
N ALA A 218 18.44 3.29 0.32
CA ALA A 218 19.00 2.10 0.95
C ALA A 218 17.99 1.49 1.92
N SER A 219 17.99 0.16 2.04
CA SER A 219 17.10 -0.59 2.93
C SER A 219 17.80 -1.84 3.44
N GLY A 220 17.31 -2.43 4.54
CA GLY A 220 18.00 -3.57 5.18
C GLY A 220 19.31 -3.16 5.89
N GLY A 221 19.96 -4.09 6.56
CA GLY A 221 21.12 -3.79 7.41
C GLY A 221 20.80 -2.80 8.55
N SER A 222 21.83 -2.21 9.15
CA SER A 222 21.68 -1.09 10.11
C SER A 222 21.72 0.26 9.42
N ASP A 223 21.21 1.32 10.07
CA ASP A 223 21.26 2.70 9.55
C ASP A 223 22.69 3.15 9.17
N ALA A 224 23.70 2.65 9.89
CA ALA A 224 25.10 2.92 9.59
C ALA A 224 25.55 2.25 8.28
N ASP A 225 25.13 1.00 8.05
CA ASP A 225 25.42 0.28 6.81
C ASP A 225 24.75 0.96 5.60
N GLN A 226 23.50 1.41 5.78
CA GLN A 226 22.76 2.15 4.75
C GLN A 226 23.43 3.47 4.41
N ALA A 227 23.83 4.27 5.41
CA ALA A 227 24.51 5.54 5.20
C ALA A 227 25.88 5.37 4.52
N GLU A 228 26.66 4.35 4.90
CA GLU A 228 27.94 4.03 4.27
C GLU A 228 27.78 3.59 2.81
N LEU A 229 26.76 2.76 2.53
CA LEU A 229 26.41 2.30 1.19
C LEU A 229 26.05 3.47 0.27
N VAL A 230 25.17 4.36 0.73
CA VAL A 230 24.74 5.54 -0.03
C VAL A 230 25.91 6.49 -0.29
N ALA A 231 26.75 6.76 0.72
CA ALA A 231 27.92 7.63 0.56
C ALA A 231 28.89 7.07 -0.48
N SER A 232 29.15 5.77 -0.45
CA SER A 232 30.08 5.11 -1.38
C SER A 232 29.55 5.09 -2.81
N VAL A 233 28.25 4.84 -3.00
CA VAL A 233 27.63 4.91 -4.33
C VAL A 233 27.60 6.36 -4.86
N THR A 234 27.35 7.34 -3.99
CA THR A 234 27.43 8.76 -4.34
C THR A 234 28.83 9.12 -4.85
N GLU A 235 29.89 8.64 -4.21
CA GLU A 235 31.26 8.83 -4.68
C GLU A 235 31.48 8.22 -6.07
N ILE A 236 30.98 7.01 -6.34
CA ILE A 236 31.09 6.39 -7.67
C ILE A 236 30.40 7.26 -8.74
N LEU A 237 29.20 7.75 -8.45
CA LEU A 237 28.40 8.57 -9.36
C LEU A 237 28.98 9.98 -9.59
N THR A 238 29.80 10.47 -8.67
CA THR A 238 30.38 11.82 -8.73
C THR A 238 31.87 11.87 -9.05
N SER A 239 32.57 10.72 -8.98
CA SER A 239 34.00 10.63 -9.25
C SER A 239 34.34 10.97 -10.71
N GLU A 240 35.40 11.77 -10.88
CA GLU A 240 36.05 11.96 -12.18
C GLU A 240 36.92 10.73 -12.47
N GLU A 241 36.78 10.13 -13.64
CA GLU A 241 37.51 8.90 -13.97
C GLU A 241 39.03 9.15 -13.93
N HIS A 242 39.73 8.53 -12.97
CA HIS A 242 41.17 8.38 -13.08
C HIS A 242 41.46 7.31 -14.13
N ALA A 243 41.94 7.78 -15.28
CA ALA A 243 42.42 6.98 -16.41
C ALA A 243 43.45 5.92 -16.01
#